data_AF-A0A847H0L4-F1
#
_entry.id   AF-A0A847H0L4-F1
#
_cell.length_a   1.000
_cell.length_b   1.000
_cell.length_c   1.000
_cell.angle_alpha   90.00
_cell.angle_beta   90.00
_cell.angle_gamma   90.00
#
_symmetry.space_group_name_H-M   'P 1'
#
loop_
_entity.id
_entity.type
_entity.pdbx_description
1 polymer ?
#
loop_
_entity_poly.entity_id
_entity_poly.type
_entity_poly.pdbx_seq_one_letter_code
_entity_poly.pdbx_strand_id
1 'polypeptide(L)' 'MTQLMEQAVARASQLPEEDQDALAAILLREIESERRWDDLFSRPASVALLARMADEALAEADAGRCSQLNVDEL' A
#
# COMPACT_ATOMS: atom_id res chain seq x y z
N MET A 1 -3.42 -12.23 21.36
CA MET A 1 -2.53 -11.49 20.44
C MET A 1 -1.62 -12.52 19.78
N THR A 2 -1.12 -12.32 18.56
CA THR A 2 -0.15 -13.29 18.00
C THR A 2 1.18 -13.12 18.73
N GLN A 3 2.02 -14.17 18.79
CA GLN A 3 3.33 -14.09 19.46
C GLN A 3 4.21 -12.97 18.88
N LEU A 4 4.11 -12.73 17.57
CA LEU A 4 4.84 -11.64 16.91
C LEU A 4 4.36 -10.27 17.35
N MET A 5 3.03 -10.07 17.45
CA MET A 5 2.45 -8.81 17.90
C MET A 5 2.77 -8.54 19.38
N GLU A 6 2.76 -9.57 20.23
CA GLU A 6 3.19 -9.46 21.63
C GLU A 6 4.64 -8.98 21.74
N GLN A 7 5.53 -9.55 20.94
CA GLN A 7 6.93 -9.13 20.90
C GLN A 7 7.11 -7.70 20.38
N ALA A 8 6.33 -7.28 19.38
CA ALA A 8 6.38 -5.93 18.84
C ALA A 8 5.95 -4.90 19.90
N VAL A 9 4.82 -5.14 20.58
CA VAL A 9 4.35 -4.28 21.67
C VAL A 9 5.36 -4.24 22.81
N ALA A 10 5.91 -5.39 23.23
CA ALA A 10 6.88 -5.43 24.33
C ALA A 10 8.15 -4.64 24.03
N ARG A 11 8.63 -4.63 22.78
CA ARG A 11 9.77 -3.81 22.35
C ARG A 11 9.40 -2.32 22.26
N ALA A 12 8.23 -2.01 21.70
CA ALA A 12 7.75 -0.64 21.61
C ALA A 12 7.65 0.01 23.00
N SER A 13 7.08 -0.70 23.98
CA SER A 13 6.92 -0.18 25.35
C SER A 13 8.22 0.10 26.11
N GLN A 14 9.39 -0.29 25.58
CA GLN A 14 10.70 0.03 26.15
C GLN A 14 11.28 1.34 25.61
N LEU A 15 10.66 1.94 24.58
CA LEU A 15 11.09 3.20 23.99
C LEU A 15 10.66 4.40 24.83
N PRO A 16 11.25 5.60 24.65
CA PRO A 16 10.70 6.85 25.19
C PRO A 16 9.25 7.06 24.76
N GLU A 17 8.45 7.75 25.59
CA GLU A 17 7.01 7.96 25.31
C GLU A 17 6.76 8.63 23.95
N GLU A 18 7.59 9.60 23.55
CA GLU A 18 7.50 10.26 22.24
C GLU A 18 7.68 9.27 21.08
N ASP A 19 8.63 8.35 21.20
CA ASP A 19 8.88 7.33 20.18
C ASP A 19 7.78 6.26 20.16
N GLN A 20 7.19 5.94 21.31
CA GLN A 20 6.03 5.06 21.41
C GLN A 20 4.82 5.65 20.67
N ASP A 21 4.53 6.94 20.92
CA ASP A 21 3.42 7.65 20.29
C ASP A 21 3.64 7.79 18.78
N ALA A 22 4.86 8.11 18.36
CA ALA A 22 5.22 8.18 16.94
C ALA A 22 5.01 6.82 16.24
N LEU A 23 5.47 5.73 16.85
CA LEU A 23 5.29 4.38 16.31
C LEU A 23 3.81 3.97 16.28
N ALA A 24 3.06 4.26 17.34
CA ALA A 24 1.63 3.98 17.41
C ALA A 24 0.86 4.75 16.33
N ALA A 25 1.18 6.03 16.11
CA ALA A 25 0.57 6.85 15.08
C ALA A 25 0.86 6.32 13.66
N ILE A 26 2.07 5.81 13.40
CA ILE A 26 2.40 5.15 12.14
C ILE A 26 1.55 3.87 11.98
N LEU A 27 1.58 2.98 12.97
CA LEU A 27 0.88 1.70 12.90
C LEU A 27 -0.63 1.87 12.68
N LEU A 28 -1.27 2.80 13.39
CA LEU A 28 -2.70 3.08 13.23
C LEU A 28 -3.01 3.59 11.82
N ARG A 29 -2.16 4.49 11.29
CA ARG A 29 -2.34 5.04 9.94
C ARG A 29 -2.19 3.97 8.87
N GLU A 30 -1.23 3.06 9.01
CA GLU A 30 -1.06 1.93 8.10
C GLU A 30 -2.28 1.00 8.14
N ILE A 31 -2.77 0.64 9.33
CA ILE A 31 -3.99 -0.19 9.47
C ILE A 31 -5.19 0.46 8.78
N GLU A 32 -5.37 1.77 8.93
CA GLU A 32 -6.44 2.50 8.24
C GLU A 32 -6.21 2.58 6.74
N SER A 33 -4.97 2.72 6.30
CA SER A 33 -4.60 2.73 4.88
C SER A 33 -4.95 1.42 4.20
N GLU A 34 -4.53 0.30 4.78
CA GLU A 34 -4.83 -1.04 4.28
C GLU A 34 -6.35 -1.28 4.21
N ARG A 35 -7.10 -0.89 5.26
CA ARG A 35 -8.57 -1.00 5.26
C ARG A 35 -9.23 -0.22 4.13
N ARG A 36 -8.73 1.00 3.83
CA ARG A 36 -9.27 1.81 2.73
C ARG A 36 -9.01 1.14 1.38
N TRP A 37 -7.82 0.56 1.19
CA TRP A 37 -7.49 -0.16 -0.04
C TRP A 37 -8.31 -1.42 -0.21
N ASP A 38 -8.45 -2.23 0.84
CA ASP A 38 -9.29 -3.44 0.83
C ASP A 38 -10.74 -3.10 0.45
N ASP A 39 -11.32 -2.07 1.09
CA ASP A 39 -12.67 -1.62 0.77
C ASP A 39 -12.78 -1.12 -0.67
N LEU A 40 -11.84 -0.27 -1.13
CA LEU A 40 -11.86 0.26 -2.48
C LEU A 40 -11.76 -0.85 -3.52
N PHE A 41 -10.85 -1.81 -3.36
CA PHE A 41 -10.62 -2.89 -4.32
C PHE A 41 -11.68 -4.00 -4.26
N SER A 42 -12.40 -4.15 -3.14
CA SER A 42 -13.54 -5.07 -3.07
C SER A 42 -14.71 -4.68 -3.98
N ARG A 43 -14.78 -3.42 -4.42
CA ARG A 43 -15.88 -2.89 -5.23
C ARG A 43 -15.76 -3.37 -6.69
N PRO A 44 -16.84 -3.87 -7.32
CA PRO A 44 -16.82 -4.29 -8.72
C PRO A 44 -16.39 -3.18 -9.70
N ALA A 45 -16.69 -1.92 -9.37
CA ALA A 45 -16.28 -0.76 -10.16
C ALA A 45 -14.75 -0.63 -10.26
N SER A 46 -14.01 -0.96 -9.20
CA SER A 46 -12.55 -0.92 -9.19
C SER A 46 -11.96 -2.00 -10.09
N VAL A 47 -12.53 -3.20 -10.08
CA VAL A 47 -12.13 -4.28 -10.99
C VAL A 47 -12.35 -3.88 -12.45
N ALA A 48 -13.52 -3.33 -12.77
CA ALA A 48 -13.84 -2.87 -14.12
C ALA A 48 -12.92 -1.74 -14.58
N LEU A 49 -12.62 -0.78 -13.69
CA LEU A 49 -11.70 0.32 -13.97
C LEU A 49 -10.27 -0.19 -14.24
N LEU A 50 -9.75 -1.08 -13.39
CA LEU A 50 -8.41 -1.65 -13.55
C LEU A 50 -8.29 -2.48 -14.83
N ALA A 51 -9.31 -3.27 -15.18
CA ALA A 51 -9.34 -4.01 -16.43
C ALA A 51 -9.24 -3.08 -17.64
N ARG A 52 -10.03 -1.99 -17.65
CA ARG A 52 -9.97 -0.98 -18.72
C ARG A 52 -8.59 -0.31 -18.79
N MET A 53 -8.00 0.05 -17.66
CA MET A 53 -6.66 0.65 -17.62
C MET A 53 -5.60 -0.31 -18.18
N ALA A 54 -5.72 -1.61 -17.92
CA ALA A 54 -4.83 -2.62 -18.48
C ALA A 54 -4.99 -2.72 -20.00
N ASP A 55 -6.23 -2.77 -20.50
CA ASP A 55 -6.51 -2.79 -21.94
C ASP A 55 -5.97 -1.53 -22.65
N GLU A 56 -6.14 -0.36 -22.05
CA GLU A 56 -5.61 0.92 -22.55
C GLU A 56 -4.08 0.89 -22.62
N ALA A 57 -3.40 0.45 -21.56
CA ALA A 57 -1.95 0.36 -21.52
C ALA A 57 -1.39 -0.63 -22.57
N LEU A 58 -2.04 -1.77 -22.76
CA LEU A 58 -1.66 -2.74 -23.79
C LEU A 58 -1.85 -2.15 -25.20
N ALA A 59 -2.97 -1.47 -25.46
CA ALA A 59 -3.21 -0.81 -26.74
C ALA A 59 -2.22 0.33 -27.02
N GLU A 60 -1.73 1.02 -25.99
CA GLU A 60 -0.65 2.01 -26.11
C GLU A 60 0.68 1.36 -26.45
N ALA A 61 1.01 0.24 -25.80
CA ALA A 61 2.23 -0.51 -26.07
C ALA A 61 2.24 -1.04 -27.51
N ASP A 62 1.14 -1.66 -27.95
CA ASP A 62 0.99 -2.18 -29.32
C ASP A 62 1.08 -1.08 -30.38
N ALA A 63 0.64 0.14 -30.04
CA ALA A 63 0.74 1.30 -30.91
C ALA A 63 2.10 2.03 -30.83
N GLY A 64 3.07 1.50 -30.09
CA GLY A 64 4.39 2.11 -29.92
C GLY A 64 4.38 3.43 -29.14
N ARG A 65 3.35 3.67 -28.33
CA ARG A 65 3.21 4.88 -27.48
C ARG A 65 3.81 4.71 -26.08
N CYS A 66 4.38 3.55 -25.76
CA CYS A 66 5.10 3.32 -24.52
C CYS A 66 6.61 3.44 -24.71
N SER A 67 7.31 4.02 -23.73
CA SER A 67 8.76 4.03 -23.65
C SER A 67 9.27 2.91 -22.74
N GLN A 68 10.50 2.44 -22.95
CA GLN A 68 11.16 1.60 -21.96
C GLN A 68 11.36 2.38 -20.67
N LEU A 69 11.08 1.73 -19.53
CA LEU A 69 11.37 2.29 -18.22
C LEU A 69 12.89 2.31 -18.01
N ASN A 70 13.46 3.50 -17.86
CA ASN A 70 14.83 3.68 -17.40
C ASN A 70 14.82 3.94 -15.89
N VAL A 71 15.28 2.96 -15.11
CA VAL A 71 15.24 3.03 -13.63
C VAL A 71 16.24 4.05 -13.08
N ASP A 72 17.32 4.34 -13.82
CA ASP A 72 18.33 5.32 -13.43
C ASP A 72 17.86 6.78 -13.62
N GLU A 73 16.72 6.98 -14.28
CA GLU A 73 16.10 8.28 -14.56
C GLU A 73 14.82 8.55 -13.73
N LEU A 74 14.50 7.68 -12.76
CA LEU A 74 13.39 7.85 -11.80
C LEU A 74 13.76 8.77 -10.63
#